data_AF-A0A6A5XI56-F1
#
_entry.id   AF-A0A6A5XI56-F1
#
_cell.length_a   1.000
_cell.length_b   1.000
_cell.length_c   1.000
_cell.angle_alpha   90.00
_cell.angle_beta   90.00
_cell.angle_gamma   90.00
#
_symmetry.space_group_name_H-M   'P 1'
#
loop_
_entity.id
_entity.type
_entity.pdbx_description
1 polymer ?
#
loop_
_entity_poly.entity_id
_entity_poly.type
_entity_poly.pdbx_seq_one_letter_code
_entity_poly.pdbx_strand_id
1 'polypeptide(L)'
;MSGPVPVILAGAVRAVATKVKANLLPEYDAVYASHDLASAQREIPLIISGTLPSSPSLHSQLGSNDFTKPPRAIILGGAWSDQAFQDLKDACAQACDSRDKVPVPFFRADNKLTQQLWAEKKGPAQTSHDYAEAIASRLKAKLREVGIAPDIQEDGSKHGRASFCF
;
A
#
# COMPACT_ATOMS: atom_id res chain seq x y z
N MET A 1 -10.83 -7.26 -20.30
CA MET A 1 -10.82 -5.93 -19.67
C MET A 1 -10.13 -6.06 -18.33
N SER A 2 -8.84 -5.73 -18.25
CA SER A 2 -8.10 -5.81 -16.99
C SER A 2 -8.53 -4.64 -16.11
N GLY A 3 -9.35 -4.92 -15.09
CA GLY A 3 -9.80 -3.90 -14.13
C GLY A 3 -8.64 -3.34 -13.30
N PRO A 4 -8.87 -2.26 -12.53
CA PRO A 4 -7.82 -1.62 -11.73
C PRO A 4 -7.11 -2.61 -10.81
N VAL A 5 -5.81 -2.42 -10.62
CA VAL A 5 -5.00 -3.33 -9.80
C VAL A 5 -5.31 -3.11 -8.32
N PRO A 6 -5.76 -4.13 -7.58
CA PRO A 6 -6.12 -3.99 -6.18
C PRO A 6 -4.86 -3.78 -5.31
N VAL A 7 -4.86 -2.72 -4.50
CA VAL A 7 -3.77 -2.39 -3.57
C VAL A 7 -4.32 -2.08 -2.18
N ILE A 8 -3.50 -2.34 -1.16
CA ILE A 8 -3.79 -2.00 0.24
C ILE A 8 -3.11 -0.67 0.57
N LEU A 9 -3.84 0.24 1.21
CA LEU A 9 -3.31 1.48 1.80
C LEU A 9 -3.50 1.44 3.32
N ALA A 10 -2.49 1.84 4.09
CA ALA A 10 -2.60 2.02 5.53
C ALA A 10 -1.86 3.29 5.95
N GLY A 11 -2.58 4.41 6.02
CA GLY A 11 -2.06 5.68 6.51
C GLY A 11 -2.51 5.96 7.93
N ALA A 12 -1.96 6.99 8.58
CA ALA A 12 -2.58 7.54 9.80
C ALA A 12 -3.58 8.65 9.51
N VAL A 13 -3.47 9.30 8.33
CA VAL A 13 -4.30 10.45 7.98
C VAL A 13 -5.33 10.06 6.93
N ARG A 14 -6.60 9.98 7.35
CA ARG A 14 -7.75 9.64 6.50
C ARG A 14 -7.82 10.52 5.24
N ALA A 15 -7.67 11.83 5.39
CA ALA A 15 -7.76 12.78 4.27
C ALA A 15 -6.71 12.51 3.18
N VAL A 16 -5.50 12.12 3.57
CA VAL A 16 -4.43 11.78 2.62
C VAL A 16 -4.75 10.46 1.93
N ALA A 17 -5.16 9.44 2.67
CA ALA A 17 -5.53 8.14 2.10
C ALA A 17 -6.66 8.26 1.06
N THR A 18 -7.69 9.07 1.33
CA THR A 18 -8.78 9.33 0.39
C THR A 18 -8.30 10.02 -0.89
N LYS A 19 -7.43 11.03 -0.79
CA LYS A 19 -6.87 11.71 -1.96
C LYS A 19 -5.94 10.80 -2.76
N VAL A 20 -5.08 10.04 -2.10
CA VAL A 20 -4.18 9.08 -2.76
C VAL A 20 -5.00 8.03 -3.52
N LYS A 21 -6.04 7.45 -2.90
CA LYS A 21 -6.97 6.53 -3.57
C LYS A 21 -7.59 7.16 -4.83
N ALA A 22 -8.08 8.39 -4.73
CA ALA A 22 -8.67 9.08 -5.88
C ALA A 22 -7.66 9.31 -7.02
N ASN A 23 -6.40 9.63 -6.69
CA ASN A 23 -5.32 9.84 -7.66
C ASN A 23 -4.75 8.54 -8.27
N LEU A 24 -4.95 7.40 -7.59
CA LEU A 24 -4.50 6.09 -8.05
C LEU A 24 -5.41 5.49 -9.14
N LEU A 25 -6.70 5.84 -9.10
CA LEU A 25 -7.64 5.50 -10.16
C LEU A 25 -7.27 6.23 -11.47
N PRO A 26 -7.60 5.64 -12.64
CA PRO A 26 -8.24 4.34 -12.84
C PRO A 26 -7.26 3.15 -12.87
N GLU A 27 -5.96 3.37 -12.68
CA GLU A 27 -4.91 2.33 -12.83
C GLU A 27 -4.87 1.34 -11.65
N TYR A 28 -5.02 1.86 -10.42
CA TYR A 28 -4.96 1.09 -9.18
C TYR A 28 -6.19 1.38 -8.33
N ASP A 29 -6.78 0.34 -7.75
CA ASP A 29 -7.90 0.45 -6.82
C ASP A 29 -7.44 0.13 -5.40
N ALA A 30 -7.67 1.07 -4.48
CA ALA A 30 -7.40 0.83 -3.07
C ALA A 30 -8.54 0.02 -2.46
N VAL A 31 -8.41 -1.31 -2.49
CA VAL A 31 -9.42 -2.25 -1.99
C VAL A 31 -9.59 -2.14 -0.49
N TYR A 32 -8.51 -1.85 0.24
CA TYR A 32 -8.53 -1.62 1.68
C TYR A 32 -7.68 -0.39 2.01
N ALA A 33 -8.22 0.50 2.85
CA ALA A 33 -7.57 1.74 3.23
C ALA A 33 -7.74 2.01 4.73
N SER A 34 -6.77 1.67 5.58
CA SER A 34 -6.87 1.97 7.01
C SER A 34 -6.35 3.38 7.35
N HIS A 35 -6.97 4.00 8.36
CA HIS A 35 -6.44 5.19 9.05
C HIS A 35 -5.94 4.88 10.47
N ASP A 36 -6.17 3.64 10.96
CA ASP A 36 -5.77 3.17 12.28
C ASP A 36 -4.75 2.03 12.15
N LEU A 37 -3.61 2.17 12.83
CA LEU A 37 -2.51 1.21 12.72
C LEU A 37 -2.83 -0.12 13.40
N ALA A 38 -3.46 -0.09 14.58
CA ALA A 38 -3.76 -1.30 15.34
C ALA A 38 -4.76 -2.19 14.58
N SER A 39 -5.79 -1.59 13.99
CA SER A 39 -6.76 -2.29 13.15
C SER A 39 -6.11 -2.79 11.86
N ALA A 40 -5.26 -1.96 11.23
CA ALA A 40 -4.52 -2.37 10.03
C ALA A 40 -3.62 -3.59 10.28
N GLN A 41 -2.94 -3.66 11.42
CA GLN A 41 -2.10 -4.80 11.80
C GLN A 41 -2.86 -6.11 11.93
N ARG A 42 -4.16 -6.04 12.26
CA ARG A 42 -5.02 -7.23 12.39
C ARG A 42 -5.71 -7.58 11.08
N GLU A 43 -6.19 -6.58 10.36
CA GLU A 43 -6.99 -6.77 9.14
C GLU A 43 -6.14 -7.08 7.90
N ILE A 44 -4.97 -6.45 7.74
CA ILE A 44 -4.11 -6.68 6.56
C ILE A 44 -3.66 -8.14 6.46
N PRO A 45 -3.13 -8.79 7.52
CA PRO A 45 -2.74 -10.21 7.45
C PRO A 45 -3.89 -11.12 7.01
N LEU A 46 -5.10 -10.87 7.52
CA LEU A 46 -6.32 -11.61 7.18
C LEU A 46 -6.70 -11.44 5.71
N ILE A 47 -6.62 -10.21 5.20
CA ILE A 47 -6.93 -9.93 3.79
C ILE A 47 -5.94 -10.64 2.87
N ILE A 48 -4.65 -10.62 3.21
CA ILE A 48 -3.62 -11.20 2.34
C ILE A 48 -3.60 -12.74 2.40
N SER A 49 -4.04 -13.33 3.52
CA SER A 49 -4.16 -14.78 3.66
C SER A 49 -5.39 -15.34 2.94
N GLY A 50 -6.27 -14.47 2.44
CA GLY A 50 -7.56 -14.84 1.85
C GLY A 50 -8.65 -15.06 2.89
N THR A 51 -8.37 -14.86 4.18
CA THR A 51 -9.34 -14.92 5.27
C THR A 51 -10.02 -13.57 5.42
N LEU A 52 -10.82 -13.20 4.42
CA LEU A 52 -11.45 -11.88 4.36
C LEU A 52 -12.41 -11.68 5.54
N PRO A 53 -12.19 -10.67 6.41
CA PRO A 53 -13.22 -10.26 7.35
C PRO A 53 -14.41 -9.69 6.56
N SER A 54 -15.63 -9.88 7.08
CA SER A 54 -16.84 -9.35 6.45
C SER A 54 -16.70 -7.84 6.22
N SER A 55 -16.93 -7.32 5.00
CA SER A 55 -16.82 -5.87 4.70
C SER A 55 -17.45 -4.90 5.73
N PRO A 56 -18.58 -5.21 6.41
CA PRO A 56 -19.11 -4.35 7.47
C PRO A 56 -18.29 -4.35 8.79
N SER A 57 -17.38 -5.29 8.98
CA SER A 57 -16.51 -5.39 10.16
C SER A 57 -15.16 -4.67 10.03
N LEU A 58 -14.82 -4.21 8.81
CA LEU A 58 -13.58 -3.46 8.59
C LEU A 58 -13.64 -2.12 9.30
N HIS A 59 -12.61 -1.77 10.08
CA HIS A 59 -12.64 -0.59 10.93
C HIS A 59 -12.75 0.73 10.14
N SER A 60 -12.12 0.78 8.97
CA SER A 60 -11.91 2.03 8.23
C SER A 60 -12.95 2.29 7.14
N GLN A 61 -13.48 1.23 6.50
CA GLN A 61 -14.39 1.24 5.34
C GLN A 61 -14.06 2.27 4.22
N LEU A 62 -12.81 2.74 4.14
CA LEU A 62 -12.38 3.76 3.19
C LEU A 62 -12.05 3.17 1.81
N GLY A 63 -11.75 1.87 1.76
CA GLY A 63 -11.44 1.14 0.54
C GLY A 63 -12.67 0.90 -0.32
N SER A 64 -12.47 0.29 -1.49
CA SER A 64 -13.57 -0.27 -2.28
C SER A 64 -14.22 -1.45 -1.55
N ASN A 65 -13.45 -2.13 -0.67
CA ASN A 65 -13.80 -3.39 0.01
C ASN A 65 -14.20 -4.50 -0.97
N ASP A 66 -13.76 -4.36 -2.23
CA ASP A 66 -13.88 -5.37 -3.25
C ASP A 66 -12.65 -6.28 -3.16
N PHE A 67 -12.86 -7.41 -2.50
CA PHE A 67 -11.84 -8.44 -2.34
C PHE A 67 -12.04 -9.62 -3.30
N THR A 68 -12.80 -9.41 -4.39
CA THR A 68 -12.94 -10.42 -5.46
C THR A 68 -11.59 -10.78 -6.07
N LYS A 69 -10.63 -9.86 -6.03
CA LYS A 69 -9.23 -10.07 -6.41
C LYS A 69 -8.32 -9.87 -5.21
N PRO A 70 -7.30 -10.72 -5.02
CA PRO A 70 -6.33 -10.53 -3.96
C PRO A 70 -5.52 -9.26 -4.22
N PRO A 71 -5.22 -8.46 -3.18
CA PRO A 71 -4.37 -7.28 -3.32
C PRO A 71 -2.99 -7.66 -3.83
N ARG A 72 -2.41 -6.81 -4.66
CA ARG A 72 -1.09 -7.03 -5.28
C ARG A 72 0.05 -6.36 -4.54
N ALA A 73 -0.24 -5.34 -3.72
CA ALA A 73 0.75 -4.59 -2.96
C ALA A 73 0.16 -4.06 -1.66
N ILE A 74 1.01 -3.87 -0.66
CA ILE A 74 0.67 -3.24 0.62
C ILE A 74 1.45 -1.95 0.76
N ILE A 75 0.75 -0.85 0.98
CA ILE A 75 1.33 0.49 1.06
C ILE A 75 1.03 1.05 2.45
N LEU A 76 2.08 1.37 3.19
CA LEU A 76 2.06 1.85 4.54
C LEU A 76 2.53 3.30 4.56
N GLY A 77 1.82 4.17 5.29
CA GLY A 77 2.22 5.56 5.47
C GLY A 77 3.41 5.72 6.43
N GLY A 78 3.95 6.93 6.53
CA GLY A 78 5.10 7.18 7.39
C GLY A 78 4.82 7.20 8.89
N ALA A 79 3.56 7.01 9.30
CA ALA A 79 3.20 6.82 10.70
C ALA A 79 3.59 5.44 11.25
N TRP A 80 3.98 4.51 10.37
CA TRP A 80 4.44 3.18 10.78
C TRP A 80 5.88 3.24 11.27
N SER A 81 6.07 2.93 12.55
CA SER A 81 7.40 2.71 13.12
C SER A 81 8.05 1.46 12.52
N ASP A 82 9.38 1.38 12.58
CA ASP A 82 10.11 0.18 12.14
C ASP A 82 9.61 -1.09 12.83
N GLN A 83 9.29 -0.99 14.12
CA GLN A 83 8.74 -2.11 14.89
C GLN A 83 7.34 -2.50 14.42
N ALA A 84 6.42 -1.53 14.27
CA ALA A 84 5.07 -1.81 13.78
C ALA A 84 5.06 -2.39 12.36
N PHE A 85 6.03 -1.99 11.53
CA PHE A 85 6.25 -2.54 10.20
C PHE A 85 6.70 -4.01 10.25
N GLN A 86 7.68 -4.35 11.09
CA GLN A 86 8.10 -5.73 11.27
C GLN A 86 6.97 -6.59 11.83
N ASP A 87 6.25 -6.10 12.85
CA ASP A 87 5.11 -6.80 13.44
C ASP A 87 4.04 -7.12 12.38
N LEU A 88 3.71 -6.16 11.51
CA LEU A 88 2.76 -6.38 10.41
C LEU A 88 3.29 -7.42 9.42
N LYS A 89 4.56 -7.33 9.04
CA LYS A 89 5.19 -8.23 8.08
C LYS A 89 5.24 -9.65 8.62
N ASP A 90 5.57 -9.81 9.89
CA ASP A 90 5.59 -11.09 10.59
C ASP A 90 4.17 -11.66 10.72
N ALA A 91 3.18 -10.83 11.08
CA ALA A 91 1.78 -11.25 11.12
C ALA A 91 1.29 -11.71 9.74
N CYS A 92 1.68 -11.00 8.67
CA CYS A 92 1.38 -11.39 7.29
C CYS A 92 2.06 -12.72 6.91
N ALA A 93 3.32 -12.91 7.28
CA ALA A 93 4.05 -14.16 7.03
C ALA A 93 3.42 -15.35 7.78
N GLN A 94 3.00 -15.13 9.02
CA GLN A 94 2.27 -16.10 9.83
C GLN A 94 0.90 -16.44 9.23
N ALA A 95 0.14 -15.42 8.81
CA ALA A 95 -1.19 -15.62 8.23
C ALA A 95 -1.15 -16.36 6.88
N CYS A 96 -0.09 -16.19 6.09
CA CYS A 96 0.10 -16.91 4.83
C CYS A 96 0.73 -18.31 4.99
N ASP A 97 0.86 -18.82 6.22
CA ASP A 97 1.55 -20.09 6.55
C ASP A 97 2.96 -20.22 5.91
N SER A 98 3.57 -19.06 5.62
CA SER A 98 4.77 -18.95 4.82
C SER A 98 5.81 -18.14 5.59
N ARG A 99 6.66 -18.84 6.34
CA ARG A 99 7.75 -18.23 7.14
C ARG A 99 8.71 -17.33 6.35
N ASP A 100 8.79 -17.48 5.03
CA ASP A 100 9.82 -16.83 4.20
C ASP A 100 9.30 -15.98 3.03
N LYS A 101 7.98 -16.02 2.73
CA LYS A 101 7.42 -15.34 1.55
C LYS A 101 6.01 -14.85 1.80
N VAL A 102 5.88 -13.58 2.15
CA VAL A 102 4.62 -12.87 1.92
C VAL A 102 4.44 -12.75 0.40
N PRO A 103 3.25 -13.06 -0.17
CA PRO A 103 3.03 -13.09 -1.62
C PRO A 103 3.05 -11.71 -2.28
N VAL A 104 3.08 -10.63 -1.48
CA VAL A 104 2.97 -9.24 -1.96
C VAL A 104 4.11 -8.38 -1.43
N PRO A 105 4.62 -7.43 -2.23
CA PRO A 105 5.59 -6.44 -1.77
C PRO A 105 4.94 -5.45 -0.79
N PHE A 106 5.72 -5.08 0.22
CA PHE A 106 5.38 -4.01 1.16
C PHE A 106 6.12 -2.75 0.76
N PHE A 107 5.37 -1.67 0.83
CA PHE A 107 5.82 -0.33 0.51
C PHE A 107 5.61 0.54 1.72
N ARG A 108 6.67 1.21 2.18
CA ARG A 108 6.58 2.12 3.32
C ARG A 108 6.94 3.52 2.88
N ALA A 109 6.06 4.46 3.17
CA ALA A 109 6.35 5.87 3.00
C ALA A 109 7.40 6.28 4.05
N ASP A 110 8.60 6.59 3.60
CA ASP A 110 9.70 7.14 4.36
C ASP A 110 9.48 8.65 4.55
N ASN A 111 9.09 9.01 5.77
CA ASN A 111 8.95 10.40 6.16
C ASN A 111 10.28 11.16 6.08
N LYS A 112 11.43 10.48 6.25
CA LYS A 112 12.74 11.13 6.11
C LYS A 112 13.03 11.45 4.67
N LEU A 113 12.75 10.55 3.73
CA LEU A 113 12.90 10.86 2.31
C LEU A 113 11.94 11.98 1.89
N THR A 114 10.72 11.99 2.43
CA THR A 114 9.79 13.10 2.20
C THR A 114 10.31 14.43 2.75
N GLN A 115 10.87 14.45 3.96
CA GLN A 115 11.51 15.64 4.52
C GLN A 115 12.75 16.06 3.72
N GLN A 116 13.58 15.11 3.25
CA GLN A 116 14.73 15.37 2.40
C GLN A 116 14.31 15.95 1.06
N LEU A 117 13.28 15.40 0.41
CA LEU A 117 12.78 15.90 -0.87
C LEU A 117 12.18 17.31 -0.72
N TRP A 118 11.58 17.64 0.42
CA TRP A 118 11.22 19.02 0.72
C TRP A 118 12.47 19.90 0.93
N ALA A 119 13.44 19.46 1.73
CA ALA A 119 14.69 20.20 1.95
C ALA A 119 15.45 20.46 0.62
N GLU A 120 15.40 19.52 -0.31
CA GLU A 120 15.97 19.63 -1.66
C GLU A 120 15.07 20.37 -2.66
N LYS A 121 13.88 20.86 -2.25
CA LYS A 121 12.84 21.46 -3.10
C LYS A 121 12.38 20.57 -4.27
N LYS A 122 12.60 19.25 -4.16
CA LYS A 122 12.20 18.24 -5.16
C LYS A 122 10.84 17.59 -4.85
N GLY A 123 10.14 18.06 -3.81
CA GLY A 123 8.81 17.57 -3.49
C GLY A 123 8.00 18.52 -2.60
N PRO A 124 6.67 18.37 -2.58
CA PRO A 124 5.80 19.19 -1.74
C PRO A 124 5.97 18.86 -0.25
N ALA A 125 5.78 19.87 0.61
CA ALA A 125 5.76 19.68 2.05
C ALA A 125 4.65 18.70 2.46
N GLN A 126 4.84 17.96 3.56
CA GLN A 126 3.85 17.00 4.08
C GLN A 126 2.47 17.64 4.38
N THR A 127 2.46 18.95 4.59
CA THR A 127 1.27 19.76 4.85
C THR A 127 0.65 20.38 3.59
N SER A 128 1.31 20.28 2.43
CA SER A 128 0.78 20.82 1.17
C SER A 128 -0.31 19.91 0.61
N HIS A 129 -1.28 20.52 -0.07
CA HIS A 129 -2.33 19.81 -0.79
C HIS A 129 -1.77 18.84 -1.85
N ASP A 130 -0.61 19.16 -2.42
CA ASP A 130 0.07 18.38 -3.46
C ASP A 130 0.77 17.12 -2.90
N TYR A 131 0.85 16.97 -1.58
CA TYR A 131 1.49 15.81 -0.97
C TYR A 131 0.84 14.49 -1.41
N ALA A 132 -0.49 14.44 -1.47
CA ALA A 132 -1.22 13.25 -1.89
C ALA A 132 -0.98 12.91 -3.38
N GLU A 133 -0.81 13.91 -4.26
CA GLU A 133 -0.46 13.69 -5.67
C GLU A 133 0.97 13.19 -5.84
N ALA A 134 1.91 13.78 -5.09
CA ALA A 134 3.30 13.34 -5.13
C ALA A 134 3.45 11.90 -4.63
N ILE A 135 2.76 11.53 -3.55
CA ILE A 135 2.73 10.16 -3.04
C ILE A 135 2.08 9.21 -4.05
N ALA A 136 0.95 9.58 -4.66
CA ALA A 136 0.31 8.77 -5.69
C ALA A 136 1.22 8.56 -6.92
N SER A 137 1.91 9.61 -7.38
CA SER A 137 2.84 9.53 -8.52
C SER A 137 4.04 8.63 -8.21
N ARG A 138 4.64 8.75 -7.01
CA ARG A 138 5.72 7.88 -6.55
C ARG A 138 5.27 6.43 -6.43
N LEU A 139 4.07 6.21 -5.90
CA LEU A 139 3.45 4.90 -5.82
C LEU A 139 3.27 4.27 -7.18
N LYS A 140 2.72 5.00 -8.16
CA LYS A 140 2.59 4.52 -9.54
C LYS A 140 3.94 4.14 -10.14
N ALA A 141 4.96 5.00 -9.98
CA ALA A 141 6.31 4.73 -10.47
C ALA A 141 6.90 3.44 -9.85
N LYS A 142 6.72 3.26 -8.53
CA LYS A 142 7.23 2.09 -7.82
C LYS A 142 6.46 0.81 -8.11
N LEU A 143 5.14 0.89 -8.22
CA LEU A 143 4.31 -0.23 -8.63
C LEU A 143 4.71 -0.69 -10.04
N ARG A 144 5.00 0.22 -10.97
CA ARG A 144 5.55 -0.12 -12.29
C ARG A 144 6.94 -0.75 -12.20
N GLU A 145 7.83 -0.20 -11.37
CA GLU A 145 9.20 -0.74 -11.18
C GLU A 145 9.20 -2.19 -10.66
N VAL A 146 8.26 -2.55 -9.77
CA VAL A 146 8.14 -3.92 -9.26
C VAL A 146 7.33 -4.86 -10.17
N GLY A 147 6.92 -4.40 -11.36
CA GLY A 147 6.10 -5.20 -12.28
C GLY A 147 4.63 -5.33 -11.88
N ILE A 148 4.14 -4.49 -10.97
CA ILE A 148 2.71 -4.32 -10.68
C ILE A 148 2.19 -3.18 -11.57
N ALA A 149 2.27 -3.40 -12.88
CA ALA A 149 1.65 -2.51 -13.86
C ALA A 149 0.20 -2.97 -14.12
N PRO A 150 -0.73 -2.04 -14.39
CA PRO A 150 -2.02 -2.40 -14.99
C PRO A 150 -1.76 -2.94 -16.39
N ASP A 151 -1.65 -4.26 -16.50
CA ASP A 151 -1.52 -5.07 -17.72
C ASP A 151 -1.25 -4.28 -19.02
N ILE A 152 0.00 -3.86 -19.21
CA ILE A 152 0.57 -3.78 -20.55
C ILE A 152 1.42 -5.03 -20.63
N GLN A 153 0.91 -6.01 -21.36
CA GLN A 153 1.54 -7.28 -21.64
C GLN A 153 2.97 -7.04 -22.13
N GLU A 154 3.96 -7.21 -21.26
CA GLU A 154 5.32 -7.57 -21.67
C GLU A 154 5.85 -8.70 -20.79
N ASP A 155 6.24 -9.72 -21.52
CA ASP A 155 6.89 -10.97 -21.18
C ASP A 155 8.15 -10.76 -20.32
N GLY A 156 8.42 -11.76 -19.48
CA GLY A 156 9.78 -12.03 -19.04
C GLY A 156 10.21 -11.48 -17.67
N SER A 157 10.26 -12.40 -16.71
CA SER A 157 11.43 -12.57 -15.84
C SER A 157 11.89 -11.39 -14.96
N LYS A 158 11.54 -11.44 -13.67
CA LYS A 158 12.47 -11.82 -12.56
C LYS A 158 11.87 -11.46 -11.21
N HIS A 159 11.81 -12.47 -10.34
CA HIS A 159 11.55 -12.31 -8.90
C HIS A 159 12.68 -11.47 -8.26
N GLY A 160 12.47 -10.16 -8.17
CA GLY A 160 13.32 -9.23 -7.43
C GLY A 160 12.70 -8.92 -6.07
N ARG A 161 13.23 -9.54 -5.00
CA ARG A 161 12.95 -9.13 -3.62
C ARG A 161 13.34 -7.67 -3.45
N ALA A 162 12.40 -6.82 -3.04
CA ALA A 162 12.77 -5.54 -2.48
C ALA A 162 11.75 -5.03 -1.46
N SER A 163 12.23 -4.94 -0.22
CA SER A 163 11.68 -4.04 0.78
C SER A 163 12.26 -2.67 0.44
N PHE A 164 11.51 -1.83 -0.27
CA PHE A 164 11.95 -0.46 -0.56
C PHE A 164 11.21 0.54 0.35
N CYS A 165 11.99 1.41 0.96
CA CYS A 165 11.52 2.60 1.68
C CYS A 165 11.35 3.74 0.65
N PHE A 166 10.27 4.53 0.73
CA PHE A 166 9.99 5.67 -0.19
C PHE A 166 9.55 6.94 0.50
#